data_AF-A0A1V5R9N1-F1
#
_entry.id   AF-A0A1V5R9N1-F1
#
_cell.length_a   1.000
_cell.length_b   1.000
_cell.length_c   1.000
_cell.angle_alpha   90.00
_cell.angle_beta   90.00
_cell.angle_gamma   90.00
#
_symmetry.space_group_name_H-M   'P 1'
#
loop_
_entity.id
_entity.type
_entity.pdbx_description
1 polymer ?
#
loop_
_entity_poly.entity_id
_entity_poly.type
_entity_poly.pdbx_seq_one_letter_code
_entity_poly.pdbx_strand_id
1 'polypeptide(L)'
;MERVPAEPAPALPRLAHLPATDTGIGWYSRHPEHYAGDARAATVEKGEFLVGRMTASLADYIRRVKDDRAVPGLLAEFFARERGLRDQ
;
A
#
# COMPACT_ATOMS: atom_id res chain seq x y z
N MET A 1 24.69 3.78 7.79
CA MET A 1 23.57 3.88 8.76
C MET A 1 23.72 5.11 9.68
N GLU A 2 24.45 6.13 9.24
CA GLU A 2 24.88 7.29 10.05
C GLU A 2 23.79 8.37 10.22
N ARG A 3 22.55 8.07 9.81
CA ARG A 3 21.45 9.03 9.71
C ARG A 3 20.18 8.64 10.48
N VAL A 4 20.20 7.56 11.26
CA VAL A 4 19.08 7.21 12.13
C VAL A 4 19.22 8.01 13.43
N PRO A 5 18.24 8.83 13.83
CA PRO A 5 18.28 9.56 15.08
C PRO A 5 18.46 8.62 16.29
N ALA A 6 19.11 9.13 17.34
CA ALA A 6 19.35 8.35 18.55
C ALA A 6 18.07 7.93 19.26
N GLU A 7 16.99 8.71 19.13
CA GLU A 7 15.68 8.46 19.72
C GLU A 7 14.59 8.22 18.65
N PRO A 8 13.52 7.48 18.98
CA PRO A 8 12.34 7.38 18.12
C PRO A 8 11.76 8.77 17.79
N ALA A 9 11.18 8.92 16.61
CA ALA A 9 10.47 10.13 16.21
C ALA A 9 8.95 9.90 16.20
N PRO A 10 8.27 10.08 17.35
CA PRO A 10 6.82 10.03 17.41
C PRO A 10 6.20 11.24 16.69
N ALA A 11 4.94 11.09 16.27
CA ALA A 11 4.19 12.20 15.68
C ALA A 11 3.91 13.29 16.73
N LEU A 12 4.19 14.55 16.38
CA LEU A 12 3.87 15.70 17.22
C LEU A 12 2.40 16.13 17.04
N PRO A 13 1.66 16.41 18.12
CA PRO A 13 0.24 16.76 18.07
C PRO A 13 -0.02 18.25 17.77
N ARG A 14 0.75 18.88 16.86
CA ARG A 14 0.72 20.35 16.65
C ARG A 14 -0.64 20.88 16.13
N LEU A 15 -1.42 20.03 15.46
CA LEU A 15 -2.74 20.38 14.92
C LEU A 15 -3.91 19.74 15.71
N ALA A 16 -3.67 19.23 16.92
CA ALA A 16 -4.69 18.51 17.69
C ALA A 16 -5.90 19.37 18.13
N HIS A 17 -5.81 20.70 18.01
CA HIS A 17 -6.91 21.63 18.27
C HIS A 17 -7.92 21.71 17.11
N LEU A 18 -7.55 21.22 15.92
CA LEU A 18 -8.44 21.16 14.76
C LEU A 18 -9.26 19.85 14.80
N PRO A 19 -10.50 19.85 14.32
CA PRO A 19 -11.23 18.61 14.05
C PRO A 19 -10.48 17.77 13.01
N ALA A 20 -10.84 16.49 12.88
CA ALA A 20 -10.25 15.60 11.88
C ALA A 20 -10.31 16.23 10.48
N THR A 21 -9.17 16.67 9.99
CA THR A 21 -9.03 17.41 8.73
C THR A 21 -7.67 17.12 8.11
N ASP A 22 -7.57 17.25 6.80
CA ASP A 22 -6.30 17.17 6.09
C ASP A 22 -5.81 18.56 5.70
N THR A 23 -4.52 18.81 5.89
CA THR A 23 -3.91 20.09 5.59
C THR A 23 -2.63 19.84 4.80
N GLY A 24 -2.30 20.75 3.89
CA GLY A 24 -1.05 20.65 3.12
C GLY A 24 0.23 20.62 3.98
N ILE A 25 0.13 20.98 5.27
CA ILE A 25 1.25 20.96 6.23
C ILE A 25 1.20 19.77 7.20
N GLY A 26 0.24 18.85 7.04
CA GLY A 26 -0.02 17.78 8.01
C GLY A 26 1.19 16.91 8.31
N TRP A 27 1.99 16.57 7.30
CA TRP A 27 3.23 15.80 7.50
C TRP A 27 4.25 16.57 8.34
N TYR A 28 4.59 17.80 7.94
CA TYR A 28 5.56 18.64 8.67
C TYR A 28 5.09 18.96 10.09
N SER A 29 3.79 19.14 10.29
CA SER A 29 3.22 19.36 11.63
C SER A 29 3.46 18.19 12.59
N ARG A 30 3.53 16.95 12.06
CA ARG A 30 3.78 15.74 12.85
C ARG A 30 5.26 15.37 12.91
N HIS A 31 6.01 15.60 11.82
CA HIS A 31 7.37 15.14 11.62
C HIS A 31 8.25 16.26 11.03
N PRO A 32 8.59 17.30 11.82
CA PRO A 32 9.36 18.45 11.35
C PRO A 32 10.78 18.08 10.91
N GLU A 33 11.36 17.05 11.50
CA GLU A 33 12.70 16.53 11.15
C GLU A 33 12.67 15.60 9.92
N HIS A 34 11.53 15.52 9.22
CA HIS A 34 11.31 14.66 8.05
C HIS A 34 11.61 13.17 8.30
N TYR A 35 11.45 12.73 9.54
CA TYR A 35 11.65 11.35 9.97
C TYR A 35 10.53 10.92 10.93
N ALA A 36 10.04 9.69 10.78
CA ALA A 36 8.94 9.14 11.54
C ALA A 36 9.25 7.72 11.99
N GLY A 37 8.98 7.41 13.26
CA GLY A 37 9.17 6.08 13.83
C GLY A 37 10.59 5.79 14.32
N ASP A 38 10.96 4.51 14.34
CA ASP A 38 12.24 4.02 14.85
C ASP A 38 12.83 2.94 13.93
N ALA A 39 13.87 3.32 13.18
CA ALA A 39 14.61 2.45 12.28
C ALA A 39 15.84 1.78 12.93
N ARG A 40 16.13 2.01 14.22
CA ARG A 40 17.33 1.46 14.88
C ARG A 40 17.33 -0.07 14.91
N ALA A 41 16.15 -0.68 14.94
CA ALA A 41 15.97 -2.13 14.89
C ALA A 41 16.03 -2.72 13.46
N ALA A 42 16.28 -1.92 12.44
CA ALA A 42 16.41 -2.39 11.06
C ALA A 42 17.69 -3.21 10.88
N THR A 43 17.59 -4.32 10.16
CA THR A 43 18.74 -5.17 9.82
C THR A 43 18.65 -5.59 8.35
N VAL A 44 19.78 -6.03 7.78
CA VAL A 44 19.83 -6.49 6.39
C VAL A 44 18.92 -7.70 6.20
N GLU A 45 18.94 -8.64 7.14
CA GLU A 45 18.15 -9.88 7.11
C GLU A 45 16.65 -9.59 7.09
N LYS A 46 16.18 -8.59 7.88
CA LYS A 46 14.78 -8.15 7.86
C LYS A 46 14.41 -7.53 6.51
N GLY A 47 15.32 -6.76 5.92
CA GLY A 47 15.13 -6.16 4.60
C GLY A 47 15.02 -7.21 3.49
N GLU A 48 15.95 -8.15 3.45
CA GLU A 48 15.96 -9.26 2.49
C GLU A 48 14.71 -10.12 2.61
N PHE A 49 14.31 -10.47 3.84
CA PHE A 49 13.07 -11.21 4.10
C PHE A 49 11.84 -10.46 3.58
N LEU A 50 11.72 -9.17 3.92
CA LEU A 50 10.57 -8.35 3.51
C LEU A 50 10.48 -8.23 1.98
N VAL A 51 11.59 -7.84 1.33
CA VAL A 51 11.63 -7.71 -0.13
C VAL A 51 11.36 -9.03 -0.82
N GLY A 52 12.00 -10.12 -0.38
CA GLY A 52 11.78 -11.46 -0.94
C GLY A 52 10.32 -11.90 -0.79
N ARG A 53 9.69 -11.65 0.36
CA ARG A 53 8.30 -12.02 0.57
C ARG A 53 7.32 -11.21 -0.28
N MET A 54 7.58 -9.91 -0.45
CA MET A 54 6.77 -9.03 -1.29
C MET A 54 6.87 -9.40 -2.78
N THR A 55 8.10 -9.60 -3.29
CA THR A 55 8.32 -9.93 -4.69
C THR A 55 7.75 -11.31 -5.04
N ALA A 56 7.95 -12.31 -4.19
CA ALA A 56 7.35 -13.64 -4.38
C ALA A 56 5.81 -13.57 -4.39
N SER A 57 5.21 -12.79 -3.48
CA SER A 57 3.75 -12.62 -3.45
C SER A 57 3.22 -11.96 -4.71
N LEU A 58 3.90 -10.92 -5.19
CA LEU A 58 3.52 -10.20 -6.40
C LEU A 58 3.63 -11.09 -7.64
N ALA A 59 4.73 -11.84 -7.77
CA ALA A 59 4.93 -12.77 -8.87
C ALA A 59 3.84 -13.87 -8.92
N ASP A 60 3.50 -14.46 -7.77
CA ASP A 60 2.42 -15.45 -7.69
C ASP A 60 1.06 -14.85 -8.05
N TYR A 61 0.76 -13.64 -7.58
CA TYR A 61 -0.47 -12.94 -7.92
C TYR A 61 -0.58 -12.68 -9.43
N ILE A 62 0.45 -12.14 -10.06
CA ILE A 62 0.47 -11.90 -11.51
C ILE A 62 0.27 -13.20 -12.27
N ARG A 63 0.95 -14.28 -11.87
CA ARG A 63 0.78 -15.61 -12.49
C ARG A 63 -0.67 -16.08 -12.39
N ARG A 64 -1.30 -16.01 -11.21
CA ARG A 64 -2.70 -16.40 -11.02
C ARG A 64 -3.67 -15.56 -11.85
N VAL A 65 -3.44 -14.25 -11.97
CA VAL A 65 -4.25 -13.38 -12.83
C VAL A 65 -4.10 -13.77 -14.30
N LYS A 66 -2.88 -14.10 -14.75
CA LYS A 66 -2.64 -14.54 -16.14
C LYS A 66 -3.24 -15.92 -16.43
N ASP A 67 -3.27 -16.80 -15.44
CA ASP A 67 -3.84 -18.14 -15.53
C ASP A 67 -5.38 -18.14 -15.41
N ASP A 68 -5.97 -17.02 -14.95
CA ASP A 68 -7.41 -16.92 -14.74
C ASP A 68 -8.21 -17.12 -16.04
N ARG A 69 -9.27 -17.91 -15.91
CA ARG A 69 -10.26 -18.14 -16.97
C ARG A 69 -11.67 -17.79 -16.52
N ALA A 70 -11.88 -17.59 -15.22
CA ALA A 70 -13.20 -17.33 -14.67
C ALA A 70 -13.70 -15.94 -15.10
N VAL A 71 -12.88 -14.90 -14.95
CA VAL A 71 -13.30 -13.52 -15.28
C VAL A 71 -13.61 -13.37 -16.78
N PRO A 72 -12.74 -13.79 -17.72
CA PRO A 72 -13.10 -13.74 -19.14
C PRO A 72 -14.36 -14.53 -19.49
N GLY A 73 -14.55 -15.70 -18.85
CA GLY A 73 -15.75 -16.53 -19.04
C GLY A 73 -17.03 -15.82 -18.59
N LEU A 74 -17.02 -15.24 -17.39
CA LEU A 74 -18.15 -14.49 -16.84
C LEU A 74 -18.46 -13.22 -17.65
N LEU A 75 -17.44 -12.52 -18.14
CA LEU A 75 -17.64 -11.37 -19.03
C LEU A 75 -18.30 -11.80 -20.35
N ALA A 76 -17.82 -12.89 -20.95
CA ALA A 76 -18.41 -13.42 -22.18
C ALA A 76 -19.89 -13.80 -21.96
N GLU A 77 -20.20 -14.47 -20.85
CA GLU A 77 -21.56 -14.82 -20.47
C GLU A 77 -22.44 -13.58 -20.28
N PHE A 78 -21.98 -12.60 -19.51
CA PHE A 78 -22.70 -11.36 -19.25
C PHE A 78 -23.09 -10.65 -20.55
N PHE A 79 -22.12 -10.45 -21.45
CA PHE A 79 -22.38 -9.78 -22.73
C PHE A 79 -23.26 -10.60 -23.68
N ALA A 80 -23.22 -11.93 -23.61
CA ALA A 80 -24.13 -12.78 -24.39
C ALA A 80 -25.58 -12.62 -23.91
N ARG A 81 -25.81 -12.63 -22.58
CA ARG A 81 -27.13 -12.43 -21.99
C ARG A 81 -27.67 -11.03 -22.30
N GLU A 82 -26.85 -10.00 -22.17
CA GLU A 82 -27.23 -8.62 -22.43
C GLU A 82 -27.69 -8.41 -23.89
N ARG A 83 -26.94 -8.93 -24.87
CA ARG A 83 -27.34 -8.89 -26.28
C ARG A 83 -28.67 -9.59 -26.52
N GLY A 84 -28.84 -10.78 -25.95
CA GLY A 84 -30.09 -11.53 -26.07
C GLY A 84 -31.34 -10.82 -25.51
N LEU A 85 -31.17 -9.85 -24.59
CA LEU A 85 -32.25 -9.00 -24.09
C LEU A 85 -32.55 -7.79 -24.99
N ARG A 86 -31.57 -7.30 -25.75
CA ARG A 86 -31.75 -6.17 -26.68
C ARG A 86 -32.44 -6.57 -27.98
N ASP A 87 -32.23 -7.81 -28.40
CA ASP A 87 -32.75 -8.34 -29.66
C ASP A 87 -34.19 -8.88 -29.54
N GLN A 88 -34.84 -8.69 -28.37
CA GLN A 88 -36.25 -9.03 -28.09
C GLN A 88 -37.14 -7.79 -28.19
#